data_AF-A0A8H5XE29-F1
#
_entry.id   AF-A0A8H5XE29-F1
#
_cell.length_a   1.000
_cell.length_b   1.000
_cell.length_c   1.000
_cell.angle_alpha   90.00
_cell.angle_beta   90.00
_cell.angle_gamma   90.00
#
_symmetry.space_group_name_H-M   'P 1'
#
loop_
_entity.id
_entity.type
_entity.pdbx_description
1 polymer ?
#
loop_
_entity_poly.entity_id
_entity_poly.type
_entity_poly.pdbx_seq_one_letter_code
_entity_poly.pdbx_strand_id
1 'polypeptide(L)'
;MEENHPPHSDYEVVPGTVCLVTQPSHNTNEHGDIILVPTPSDSLGDPLRLFGAVSTSILGSLPYNMSNEALGLIWLSPLIGGLFGALVAGPFNDKLVLFLTRRNRGWLEPEFRLWVFIPMAFIMSGGLLLYGVGAANSIPWIGPVVGMGLVGFGLTVAAALTMAYVVDCYKEVDGEAITAVILIRNIIGCAMTFGIQPWIDSMGVQDTFILVCFLSFVITVFAGSFIIWGKKFRGLTKMIYLSFVGTSSGEN
;
A
#
# COMPACT_ATOMS: atom_id res chain seq x y z
N MET A 1 -0.74 8.82 47.78
CA MET A 1 -0.45 7.80 48.80
C MET A 1 -1.74 6.98 48.89
N GLU A 2 -1.97 6.02 48.01
CA GLU A 2 -1.29 4.71 47.94
C GLU A 2 -1.11 4.28 46.48
N GLU A 3 0.12 3.96 46.10
CA GLU A 3 0.48 3.42 44.79
C GLU A 3 0.35 1.90 44.91
N ASN A 4 -0.70 1.31 44.32
CA ASN A 4 -0.90 -0.14 44.33
C ASN A 4 0.12 -0.76 43.36
N HIS A 5 1.29 -1.08 43.90
CA HIS A 5 2.26 -1.96 43.26
C HIS A 5 1.60 -3.31 42.92
N PRO A 6 1.72 -3.82 41.69
CA PRO A 6 1.38 -5.20 41.40
C PRO A 6 2.34 -6.13 42.19
N PRO A 7 1.84 -7.23 42.77
CA PRO A 7 2.68 -8.15 43.53
C PRO A 7 3.72 -8.80 42.61
N HIS A 8 4.94 -8.87 43.14
CA HIS A 8 6.16 -9.38 42.54
C HIS A 8 6.01 -10.53 41.53
N SER A 9 6.66 -10.31 40.37
CA SER A 9 7.48 -11.25 39.59
C SER A 9 7.49 -12.71 40.06
N ASP A 10 6.97 -13.60 39.22
CA ASP A 10 7.63 -14.85 38.75
C ASP A 10 6.62 -15.74 38.02
N TYR A 11 5.95 -15.17 37.02
CA TYR A 11 5.17 -15.95 36.06
C TYR A 11 5.76 -15.66 34.68
N GLU A 12 6.44 -16.66 34.14
CA GLU A 12 6.84 -16.70 32.74
C GLU A 12 5.55 -16.64 31.91
N VAL A 13 5.26 -15.47 31.36
CA VAL A 13 4.02 -15.21 30.62
C VAL A 13 4.03 -16.09 29.38
N VAL A 14 3.25 -17.18 29.42
CA VAL A 14 3.13 -18.11 28.29
C VAL A 14 2.39 -17.38 27.16
N PRO A 15 2.87 -17.49 25.90
CA PRO A 15 2.21 -16.88 24.75
C PRO A 15 0.72 -17.28 24.67
N GLY A 16 -0.17 -16.29 24.58
CA GLY A 16 -1.62 -16.49 24.57
C GLY A 16 -2.33 -16.16 25.90
N THR A 17 -1.61 -15.72 26.93
CA THR A 17 -2.21 -15.32 28.21
C THR A 17 -2.75 -13.88 28.15
N VAL A 18 -4.05 -13.72 28.41
CA VAL A 18 -4.72 -12.41 28.42
C VAL A 18 -4.72 -11.84 29.85
N CYS A 19 -4.20 -10.63 30.04
CA CYS A 19 -4.26 -9.92 31.32
C CYS A 19 -5.47 -8.98 31.33
N LEU A 20 -6.33 -9.10 32.34
CA LEU A 20 -7.48 -8.22 32.52
C LEU A 20 -7.01 -6.95 33.24
N VAL A 21 -7.01 -5.83 32.52
CA VAL A 21 -6.70 -4.51 33.10
C VAL A 21 -7.98 -3.70 33.17
N THR A 22 -8.47 -3.46 34.39
CA THR A 22 -9.65 -2.61 34.61
C THR A 22 -9.20 -1.15 34.62
N GLN A 23 -9.56 -0.37 33.60
CA GLN A 23 -9.26 1.06 33.56
C GLN A 23 -10.31 1.82 34.40
N PRO A 24 -9.92 2.71 35.33
CA PRO A 24 -10.88 3.50 36.09
C PRO A 24 -11.50 4.58 35.19
N SER A 25 -12.79 4.45 34.89
CA SER A 25 -13.58 5.44 34.17
C SER A 25 -13.84 6.68 35.05
N HIS A 26 -13.61 7.88 34.51
CA HIS A 26 -13.94 9.17 35.14
C HIS A 26 -15.45 9.50 35.09
N ASN A 27 -16.34 8.52 34.90
CA ASN A 27 -17.78 8.76 35.03
C ASN A 27 -18.40 7.63 35.83
N THR A 28 -18.85 7.97 37.04
CA THR A 28 -19.68 7.14 37.89
C THR A 28 -21.01 6.93 37.16
N ASN A 29 -21.20 5.79 36.49
CA ASN A 29 -22.50 5.10 36.21
C ASN A 29 -22.56 4.27 34.92
N GLU A 30 -21.46 3.90 34.27
CA GLU A 30 -21.51 2.82 33.26
C GLU A 30 -20.46 1.74 33.54
N HIS A 31 -20.85 0.48 33.31
CA HIS A 31 -20.01 -0.71 33.50
C HIS A 31 -18.64 -0.50 32.86
N GLY A 32 -17.58 -0.69 33.64
CA GLY A 32 -16.20 -0.55 33.16
C GLY A 32 -15.97 -1.41 31.93
N ASP A 33 -15.55 -0.77 30.84
CA ASP A 33 -15.36 -1.42 29.55
C ASP A 33 -14.17 -2.38 29.62
N ILE A 34 -14.41 -3.66 29.33
CA ILE A 34 -13.40 -4.72 29.42
C ILE A 34 -12.65 -4.75 28.09
N ILE A 35 -11.58 -3.96 28.00
CA ILE A 35 -10.72 -3.96 26.81
C ILE A 35 -9.77 -5.15 26.91
N LEU A 36 -9.97 -6.14 26.03
CA LEU A 36 -8.99 -7.18 25.76
C LEU A 36 -7.78 -6.52 25.08
N VAL A 37 -6.74 -6.22 25.86
CA VAL A 37 -5.44 -5.83 25.32
C VAL A 37 -4.71 -7.14 25.01
N PRO A 38 -4.60 -7.56 23.73
CA PRO A 38 -3.72 -8.67 23.39
C PRO A 38 -2.32 -8.30 23.85
N THR A 39 -1.73 -9.12 24.73
CA THR A 39 -0.34 -8.98 25.14
C THR A 39 0.51 -9.06 23.87
N PRO A 40 1.28 -8.00 23.53
CA PRO A 40 2.20 -8.08 22.41
C PRO A 40 3.22 -9.15 22.77
N SER A 41 3.28 -10.20 21.97
CA SER A 41 4.30 -11.22 22.13
C SER A 41 5.66 -10.62 21.79
N ASP A 42 6.62 -10.61 22.70
CA ASP A 42 7.94 -10.03 22.47
C ASP A 42 8.87 -10.92 21.62
N SER A 43 8.38 -12.06 21.12
CA SER A 43 9.14 -12.96 20.25
C SER A 43 9.21 -12.45 18.80
N LEU A 44 10.44 -12.31 18.31
CA LEU A 44 10.82 -11.89 16.96
C LEU A 44 10.30 -12.82 15.83
N GLY A 45 9.73 -13.97 16.17
CA GLY A 45 9.31 -15.02 15.23
C GLY A 45 7.79 -15.22 15.11
N ASP A 46 6.97 -14.41 15.77
CA ASP A 46 5.53 -14.68 15.85
C ASP A 46 4.78 -14.22 14.58
N PRO A 47 4.18 -15.15 13.82
CA PRO A 47 3.44 -14.80 12.61
C PRO A 47 2.22 -13.92 12.90
N LEU A 48 1.70 -13.96 14.13
CA LEU A 48 0.54 -13.18 14.54
C LEU A 48 0.82 -11.66 14.64
N ARG A 49 2.07 -11.25 14.92
CA ARG A 49 2.48 -9.84 14.83
C ARG A 49 2.53 -9.36 13.38
N LEU A 50 2.94 -10.24 12.47
CA LEU A 50 3.24 -9.88 11.08
C LEU A 50 1.99 -9.54 10.26
N PHE A 51 0.83 -10.09 10.62
CA PHE A 51 -0.42 -9.85 9.88
C PHE A 51 -1.27 -8.67 10.38
N GLY A 52 -0.91 -8.02 11.49
CA GLY A 52 -1.76 -6.97 12.10
C GLY A 52 -1.06 -5.73 12.66
N ALA A 53 0.28 -5.66 12.68
CA ALA A 53 0.98 -4.77 13.63
C ALA A 53 1.32 -3.36 13.16
N VAL A 54 1.22 -2.94 11.90
CA VAL A 54 1.59 -1.55 11.55
C VAL A 54 0.49 -0.55 11.95
N SER A 55 -0.75 -0.80 11.55
CA SER A 55 -1.87 0.12 11.87
C SER A 55 -2.21 0.12 13.35
N THR A 56 -2.12 -1.03 14.03
CA THR A 56 -2.34 -1.14 15.49
C THR A 56 -1.18 -0.55 16.29
N SER A 57 0.07 -0.71 15.85
CA SER A 57 1.20 -0.06 16.55
C SER A 57 1.22 1.46 16.37
N ILE A 58 0.83 1.98 15.21
CA ILE A 58 0.87 3.42 14.92
C ILE A 58 -0.38 4.16 15.43
N LEU A 59 -1.58 3.60 15.28
CA LEU A 59 -2.82 4.25 15.70
C LEU A 59 -3.41 3.74 17.03
N GLY A 60 -2.92 2.60 17.53
CA GLY A 60 -3.26 2.09 18.86
C GLY A 60 -2.35 2.61 19.97
N SER A 61 -1.19 3.19 19.64
CA SER A 61 -0.34 3.90 20.62
C SER A 61 -0.73 5.38 20.73
N LEU A 62 -0.31 6.06 21.81
CA LEU A 62 -0.53 7.51 21.96
C LEU A 62 0.02 8.24 20.73
N PRO A 63 -0.74 9.15 20.08
CA PRO A 63 -1.80 10.03 20.64
C PRO A 63 -3.26 9.68 20.28
N TYR A 64 -3.53 8.63 19.48
CA TYR A 64 -4.89 8.40 18.93
C TYR A 64 -5.76 7.45 19.76
N ASN A 65 -5.16 6.53 20.53
CA ASN A 65 -5.83 5.58 21.42
C ASN A 65 -7.14 5.00 20.84
N MET A 66 -7.12 4.62 19.56
CA MET A 66 -8.32 4.16 18.87
C MET A 66 -8.69 2.74 19.32
N SER A 67 -9.97 2.53 19.65
CA SER A 67 -10.51 1.18 19.89
C SER A 67 -10.25 0.27 18.67
N ASN A 68 -10.09 -1.03 18.92
CA ASN A 68 -9.88 -2.05 17.88
C ASN A 68 -10.95 -1.98 16.77
N GLU A 69 -12.17 -1.58 17.11
CA GLU A 69 -13.26 -1.36 16.15
C GLU A 69 -12.97 -0.19 15.21
N ALA A 70 -12.49 0.94 15.75
CA ALA A 70 -12.13 2.12 14.97
C ALA A 70 -10.93 1.84 14.03
N LEU A 71 -9.98 1.01 14.46
CA LEU A 71 -8.87 0.55 13.60
C LEU A 71 -9.37 -0.28 12.40
N GLY A 72 -10.45 -1.04 12.57
CA GLY A 72 -11.13 -1.72 11.47
C GLY A 72 -11.76 -0.74 10.47
N LEU A 73 -12.43 0.32 10.96
CA LEU A 73 -13.10 1.30 10.12
C LEU A 73 -12.14 2.12 9.24
N ILE A 74 -10.90 2.31 9.67
CA ILE A 74 -9.88 3.05 8.92
C ILE A 74 -9.63 2.44 7.53
N TRP A 75 -9.78 1.12 7.36
CA TRP A 75 -9.63 0.43 6.08
C TRP A 75 -10.72 0.78 5.05
N LEU A 76 -11.81 1.42 5.48
CA LEU A 76 -12.80 1.97 4.55
C LEU A 76 -12.22 3.12 3.73
N SER A 77 -11.23 3.85 4.24
CA SER A 77 -10.61 4.96 3.50
C SER A 77 -9.90 4.51 2.22
N PRO A 78 -8.93 3.57 2.26
CA PRO A 78 -8.32 3.05 1.03
C PRO A 78 -9.33 2.32 0.13
N LEU A 79 -10.38 1.72 0.68
CA LEU A 79 -11.48 1.14 -0.11
C LEU A 79 -12.21 2.22 -0.94
N ILE A 80 -12.62 3.33 -0.31
CA ILE A 80 -13.29 4.45 -0.99
C ILE A 80 -12.35 5.09 -2.02
N GLY A 81 -11.08 5.30 -1.65
CA GLY A 81 -10.05 5.81 -2.55
C GLY A 81 -9.86 4.90 -3.77
N GLY A 82 -9.80 3.58 -3.55
CA GLY A 82 -9.68 2.60 -4.62
C GLY A 82 -10.92 2.55 -5.54
N LEU A 83 -12.13 2.61 -4.98
CA LEU A 83 -13.37 2.64 -5.77
C LEU A 83 -13.43 3.89 -6.65
N PHE A 84 -13.10 5.05 -6.09
CA PHE A 84 -13.02 6.29 -6.86
C PHE A 84 -11.92 6.20 -7.94
N GLY A 85 -10.78 5.59 -7.60
CA GLY A 85 -9.70 5.30 -8.53
C GLY A 85 -10.15 4.46 -9.71
N ALA A 86 -10.85 3.35 -9.47
CA ALA A 86 -11.36 2.48 -10.52
C ALA A 86 -12.35 3.19 -11.44
N LEU A 87 -13.26 4.00 -10.89
CA LEU A 87 -14.27 4.73 -11.66
C LEU A 87 -13.67 5.83 -12.53
N VAL A 88 -12.67 6.56 -12.01
CA VAL A 88 -12.06 7.69 -12.72
C VAL A 88 -10.96 7.24 -13.68
N ALA A 89 -10.17 6.22 -13.31
CA ALA A 89 -8.98 5.82 -14.06
C ALA A 89 -9.28 5.44 -15.52
N GLY A 90 -10.32 4.64 -15.77
CA GLY A 90 -10.66 4.18 -17.13
C GLY A 90 -10.99 5.36 -18.07
N PRO A 91 -12.08 6.10 -17.82
CA PRO A 91 -12.50 7.20 -18.68
C PRO A 91 -11.46 8.32 -18.81
N PHE A 92 -10.74 8.62 -17.73
CA PHE A 92 -9.70 9.64 -17.74
C PHE A 92 -8.52 9.23 -18.60
N ASN A 93 -8.04 7.99 -18.43
CA ASN A 93 -6.94 7.47 -19.21
C ASN A 93 -7.28 7.40 -20.70
N ASP A 94 -8.46 6.89 -21.06
CA ASP A 94 -8.84 6.75 -22.46
C ASP A 94 -8.98 8.11 -23.16
N LYS A 95 -9.52 9.12 -22.46
CA LYS A 95 -9.54 10.50 -22.95
C LYS A 95 -8.14 11.06 -23.16
N LEU A 96 -7.22 10.83 -22.23
CA LEU A 96 -5.83 11.30 -22.32
C LEU A 96 -5.12 10.64 -23.52
N VAL A 97 -5.27 9.33 -23.67
CA VAL A 97 -4.71 8.56 -24.79
C VAL A 97 -5.25 9.06 -26.13
N LEU A 98 -6.56 9.28 -26.24
CA LEU A 98 -7.17 9.83 -27.46
C LEU A 98 -6.68 11.25 -27.76
N PHE A 99 -6.51 12.09 -26.73
CA PHE A 99 -5.96 13.42 -26.87
C PHE A 99 -4.52 13.40 -27.40
N LEU A 100 -3.66 12.56 -26.81
CA LEU A 100 -2.26 12.38 -27.24
C LEU A 100 -2.18 11.79 -28.64
N THR A 101 -3.04 10.83 -28.98
CA THR A 101 -3.11 10.22 -30.31
C THR A 101 -3.50 11.24 -31.39
N ARG A 102 -4.48 12.10 -31.12
CA ARG A 102 -4.87 13.20 -32.02
C ARG A 102 -3.72 14.17 -32.25
N ARG A 103 -2.92 14.43 -31.21
CA ARG A 103 -1.73 15.29 -31.29
C ARG A 103 -0.56 14.61 -32.01
N ASN A 104 -0.46 13.29 -31.94
CA ASN A 104 0.58 12.48 -32.58
C ASN A 104 0.21 12.03 -34.01
N ARG A 105 -0.48 12.86 -34.77
CA ARG A 105 -0.87 12.59 -36.18
C ARG A 105 -1.66 11.29 -36.37
N GLY A 106 -2.38 10.83 -35.34
CA GLY A 106 -3.22 9.64 -35.39
C GLY A 106 -2.55 8.32 -35.02
N TRP A 107 -1.26 8.32 -34.64
CA TRP A 107 -0.56 7.10 -34.22
C TRP A 107 -0.77 6.84 -32.73
N LEU A 108 -1.46 5.73 -32.40
CA LEU A 108 -1.70 5.28 -31.04
C LEU A 108 -0.46 4.52 -30.52
N GLU A 109 0.17 5.08 -29.49
CA GLU A 109 1.30 4.47 -28.82
C GLU A 109 0.88 4.06 -27.39
N PRO A 110 1.14 2.80 -26.96
CA PRO A 110 0.80 2.34 -25.61
C PRO A 110 1.45 3.17 -24.51
N GLU A 111 2.58 3.82 -24.81
CA GLU A 111 3.32 4.72 -23.94
C GLU A 111 2.52 5.97 -23.54
N PHE A 112 1.45 6.31 -24.28
CA PHE A 112 0.56 7.43 -23.91
C PHE A 112 -0.18 7.20 -22.59
N ARG A 113 -0.40 5.95 -22.19
CA ARG A 113 -1.00 5.61 -20.90
C ARG A 113 -0.08 5.93 -19.72
N LEU A 114 1.23 5.85 -19.94
CA LEU A 114 2.21 6.05 -18.87
C LEU A 114 2.28 7.51 -18.39
N TRP A 115 1.76 8.48 -19.15
CA TRP A 115 1.69 9.87 -18.72
C TRP A 115 0.90 10.09 -17.43
N VAL A 116 -0.04 9.20 -17.11
CA VAL A 116 -0.80 9.26 -15.86
C VAL A 116 0.04 8.87 -14.65
N PHE A 117 1.17 8.15 -14.81
CA PHE A 117 2.05 7.81 -13.69
C PHE A 117 2.72 9.03 -13.06
N ILE A 118 2.99 10.08 -13.86
CA ILE A 118 3.64 11.30 -13.35
C ILE A 118 2.77 11.98 -12.29
N PRO A 119 1.51 12.38 -12.55
CA PRO A 119 0.66 12.98 -11.52
C PRO A 119 0.35 12.01 -10.38
N MET A 120 0.24 10.69 -10.67
CA MET A 120 0.01 9.70 -9.61
C MET A 120 1.21 9.54 -8.68
N ALA A 121 2.45 9.74 -9.15
CA ALA A 121 3.64 9.76 -8.30
C ALA A 121 3.51 10.80 -7.19
N PHE A 122 3.05 12.01 -7.52
CA PHE A 122 2.87 13.07 -6.52
C PHE A 122 1.72 12.77 -5.56
N ILE A 123 0.60 12.26 -6.05
CA ILE A 123 -0.57 11.95 -5.22
C ILE A 123 -0.25 10.81 -4.24
N MET A 124 0.37 9.73 -4.73
CA MET A 124 0.71 8.56 -3.92
C MET A 124 1.79 8.90 -2.90
N SER A 125 2.89 9.54 -3.31
CA SER A 125 3.93 9.99 -2.38
C SER A 125 3.41 11.01 -1.36
N GLY A 126 2.56 11.95 -1.78
CA GLY A 126 1.88 12.88 -0.88
C GLY A 126 0.98 12.18 0.13
N GLY A 127 0.26 11.14 -0.28
CA GLY A 127 -0.54 10.29 0.61
C GLY A 127 0.30 9.51 1.63
N LEU A 128 1.44 8.94 1.20
CA LEU A 128 2.39 8.27 2.09
C LEU A 128 3.00 9.24 3.10
N LEU A 129 3.38 10.44 2.65
CA LEU A 129 3.93 11.49 3.52
C LEU A 129 2.89 11.95 4.53
N LEU A 130 1.65 12.19 4.08
CA LEU A 130 0.55 12.61 4.95
C LEU A 130 0.21 11.54 6.00
N TYR A 131 0.28 10.26 5.63
CA TYR A 131 0.11 9.16 6.57
C TYR A 131 1.25 9.09 7.58
N GLY A 132 2.50 9.03 7.13
CA GLY A 132 3.66 8.85 8.00
C GLY A 132 4.00 10.06 8.87
N VAL A 133 4.13 11.24 8.25
CA VAL A 133 4.44 12.49 8.96
C VAL A 133 3.22 12.96 9.76
N GLY A 134 2.01 12.70 9.27
CA GLY A 134 0.79 13.00 10.01
C GLY A 134 0.64 12.16 11.27
N ALA A 135 1.00 10.86 11.21
CA ALA A 135 1.05 10.01 12.37
C ALA A 135 2.14 10.44 13.37
N ALA A 136 3.32 10.86 12.89
CA ALA A 136 4.41 11.31 13.76
C ALA A 136 4.16 12.66 14.47
N ASN A 137 3.40 13.57 13.84
CA ASN A 137 3.13 14.91 14.38
C ASN A 137 1.79 15.02 15.13
N SER A 138 1.14 13.90 15.45
CA SER A 138 -0.12 13.89 16.20
C SER A 138 -1.23 14.76 15.56
N ILE A 139 -1.29 14.81 14.22
CA ILE A 139 -2.30 15.58 13.47
C ILE A 139 -3.71 15.01 13.78
N PRO A 140 -4.83 15.74 13.63
CA PRO A 140 -6.15 15.12 13.75
C PRO A 140 -6.26 13.84 12.90
N TRP A 141 -6.93 12.81 13.44
CA TRP A 141 -7.02 11.45 12.85
C TRP A 141 -7.46 11.43 11.37
N ILE A 142 -8.20 12.45 10.94
CA ILE A 142 -8.64 12.62 9.55
C ILE A 142 -7.46 12.73 8.58
N GLY A 143 -6.33 13.32 8.99
CA GLY A 143 -5.15 13.52 8.13
C GLY A 143 -4.58 12.19 7.65
N PRO A 144 -4.14 11.29 8.56
CA PRO A 144 -3.66 9.96 8.19
C PRO A 144 -4.71 9.13 7.44
N VAL A 145 -5.99 9.25 7.81
CA VAL A 145 -7.09 8.54 7.12
C VAL A 145 -7.22 8.99 5.67
N VAL A 146 -7.19 10.30 5.40
CA VAL A 146 -7.18 10.84 4.03
C VAL A 146 -5.92 10.40 3.28
N GLY A 147 -4.77 10.38 3.96
CA GLY A 147 -3.51 9.85 3.42
C GLY A 147 -3.67 8.43 2.89
N MET A 148 -4.22 7.51 3.69
CA MET A 148 -4.51 6.13 3.25
C MET A 148 -5.47 6.06 2.07
N GLY A 149 -6.48 6.94 2.01
CA GLY A 149 -7.39 7.04 0.88
C GLY A 149 -6.68 7.44 -0.42
N LEU A 150 -5.77 8.42 -0.35
CA LEU A 150 -4.94 8.85 -1.50
C LEU A 150 -4.01 7.73 -1.97
N VAL A 151 -3.42 6.97 -1.04
CA VAL A 151 -2.60 5.80 -1.38
C VAL A 151 -3.43 4.71 -2.06
N GLY A 152 -4.63 4.40 -1.54
CA GLY A 152 -5.56 3.46 -2.16
C GLY A 152 -5.95 3.88 -3.57
N PHE A 153 -6.28 5.16 -3.77
CA PHE A 153 -6.58 5.74 -5.07
C PHE A 153 -5.41 5.57 -6.05
N GLY A 154 -4.20 5.99 -5.66
CA GLY A 154 -3.00 5.91 -6.50
C GLY A 154 -2.65 4.47 -6.87
N LEU A 155 -2.75 3.55 -5.92
CA LEU A 155 -2.48 2.13 -6.14
C LEU A 155 -3.46 1.50 -7.14
N THR A 156 -4.76 1.79 -7.03
CA THR A 156 -5.77 1.26 -7.95
C THR A 156 -5.58 1.80 -9.36
N VAL A 157 -5.32 3.11 -9.50
CA VAL A 157 -5.07 3.73 -10.82
C VAL A 157 -3.81 3.15 -11.46
N ALA A 158 -2.70 3.06 -10.71
CA ALA A 158 -1.44 2.52 -11.21
C ALA A 158 -1.57 1.05 -11.63
N ALA A 159 -2.29 0.23 -10.84
CA ALA A 159 -2.54 -1.17 -11.18
C ALA A 159 -3.34 -1.30 -12.48
N ALA A 160 -4.44 -0.56 -12.62
CA ALA A 160 -5.28 -0.59 -13.82
C ALA A 160 -4.51 -0.19 -15.09
N LEU A 161 -3.70 0.88 -15.00
CA LEU A 161 -2.89 1.36 -16.12
C LEU A 161 -1.77 0.40 -16.51
N THR A 162 -1.11 -0.21 -15.53
CA THR A 162 -0.05 -1.19 -15.78
C THR A 162 -0.61 -2.38 -16.55
N MET A 163 -1.77 -2.91 -16.14
CA MET A 163 -2.40 -4.03 -16.85
C MET A 163 -2.82 -3.64 -18.27
N ALA A 164 -3.45 -2.48 -18.45
CA ALA A 164 -3.83 -1.99 -19.77
C ALA A 164 -2.61 -1.83 -20.70
N TYR A 165 -1.48 -1.35 -20.16
CA TYR A 165 -0.24 -1.23 -20.92
C TYR A 165 0.34 -2.59 -21.33
N VAL A 166 0.35 -3.58 -20.43
CA VAL A 166 0.85 -4.94 -20.73
C VAL A 166 0.02 -5.58 -21.86
N VAL A 167 -1.30 -5.48 -21.79
CA VAL A 167 -2.23 -5.96 -22.84
C VAL A 167 -1.95 -5.26 -24.18
N ASP A 168 -1.76 -3.95 -24.17
CA ASP A 168 -1.48 -3.19 -25.39
C ASP A 168 -0.08 -3.49 -25.99
N CYS A 169 0.87 -3.93 -25.16
CA CYS A 169 2.21 -4.33 -25.58
C CYS A 169 2.30 -5.75 -26.13
N TYR A 170 1.59 -6.70 -25.52
CA TYR A 170 1.73 -8.15 -25.75
C TYR A 170 0.37 -8.81 -26.05
N LYS A 171 -0.30 -8.41 -27.13
CA LYS A 171 -1.67 -8.84 -27.44
C LYS A 171 -1.87 -10.34 -27.62
N GLU A 172 -0.86 -11.07 -28.10
CA GLU A 172 -0.97 -12.52 -28.36
C GLU A 172 -0.58 -13.38 -27.15
N VAL A 173 0.05 -12.77 -26.13
CA VAL A 173 0.55 -13.46 -24.92
C VAL A 173 0.16 -12.67 -23.67
N ASP A 174 -1.01 -12.04 -23.71
CA ASP A 174 -1.47 -11.08 -22.71
C ASP A 174 -1.74 -11.75 -21.36
N GLY A 175 -2.39 -12.92 -21.36
CA GLY A 175 -2.70 -13.69 -20.16
C GLY A 175 -1.46 -14.09 -19.35
N GLU A 176 -0.43 -14.63 -20.01
CA GLU A 176 0.81 -15.05 -19.33
C GLU A 176 1.60 -13.83 -18.85
N ALA A 177 1.68 -12.77 -19.66
CA ALA A 177 2.38 -11.54 -19.30
C ALA A 177 1.74 -10.85 -18.08
N ILE A 178 0.40 -10.75 -18.04
CA ILE A 178 -0.33 -10.22 -16.88
C ILE A 178 -0.08 -11.07 -15.64
N THR A 179 -0.14 -12.39 -15.78
CA THR A 179 0.07 -13.31 -14.65
C THR A 179 1.48 -13.16 -14.07
N ALA A 180 2.51 -13.08 -14.92
CA ALA A 180 3.89 -12.85 -14.49
C ALA A 180 4.04 -11.51 -13.74
N VAL A 181 3.42 -10.43 -14.23
CA VAL A 181 3.44 -9.12 -13.57
C VAL A 181 2.75 -9.17 -12.21
N ILE A 182 1.59 -9.84 -12.10
CA ILE A 182 0.87 -10.02 -10.83
C ILE A 182 1.71 -10.82 -9.84
N LEU A 183 2.37 -11.89 -10.30
CA LEU A 183 3.22 -12.73 -9.46
C LEU A 183 4.38 -11.93 -8.86
N ILE A 184 5.12 -11.18 -9.69
CA ILE A 184 6.24 -10.34 -9.24
C ILE A 184 5.73 -9.30 -8.24
N ARG A 185 4.61 -8.64 -8.54
CA ARG A 185 3.98 -7.66 -7.63
C ARG A 185 3.65 -8.27 -6.27
N ASN A 186 3.07 -9.47 -6.25
CA ASN A 186 2.70 -10.14 -5.00
C ASN A 186 3.92 -10.61 -4.21
N ILE A 187 5.00 -11.05 -4.87
CA ILE A 187 6.26 -11.41 -4.20
C ILE A 187 6.88 -10.19 -3.53
N ILE A 188 6.94 -9.05 -4.23
CA ILE A 188 7.47 -7.79 -3.66
C ILE A 188 6.56 -7.32 -2.51
N GLY A 189 5.24 -7.38 -2.69
CA GLY A 189 4.29 -7.05 -1.63
C GLY A 189 4.47 -7.91 -0.39
N CYS A 190 4.66 -9.21 -0.58
CA CYS A 190 4.95 -10.17 0.49
C CYS A 190 6.25 -9.81 1.24
N ALA A 191 7.35 -9.56 0.50
CA ALA A 191 8.63 -9.16 1.09
C ALA A 191 8.51 -7.85 1.89
N MET A 192 7.79 -6.86 1.36
CA MET A 192 7.54 -5.59 2.04
C MET A 192 6.71 -5.76 3.32
N THR A 193 5.67 -6.60 3.30
CA THR A 193 4.85 -6.90 4.49
C THR A 193 5.70 -7.49 5.62
N PHE A 194 6.67 -8.34 5.30
CA PHE A 194 7.57 -8.90 6.31
C PHE A 194 8.69 -7.92 6.73
N GLY A 195 9.11 -7.03 5.84
CA GLY A 195 10.19 -6.09 6.10
C GLY A 195 9.79 -4.78 6.79
N ILE A 196 8.51 -4.38 6.74
CA ILE A 196 8.10 -3.04 7.20
C ILE A 196 8.19 -2.87 8.72
N GLN A 197 7.81 -3.89 9.50
CA GLN A 197 7.85 -3.81 10.97
C GLN A 197 9.29 -3.67 11.52
N PRO A 198 10.26 -4.54 11.16
CA PRO A 198 11.65 -4.36 11.63
C PRO A 198 12.29 -3.07 11.08
N TRP A 199 11.83 -2.56 9.94
CA TRP A 199 12.27 -1.27 9.43
C TRP A 199 11.80 -0.12 10.33
N ILE A 200 10.52 -0.11 10.70
CA ILE A 200 9.96 0.87 11.65
C ILE A 200 10.65 0.77 13.01
N ASP A 201 10.90 -0.44 13.52
CA ASP A 201 11.51 -0.66 14.83
C ASP A 201 12.97 -0.14 14.90
N SER A 202 13.68 -0.10 13.76
CA SER A 202 15.08 0.34 13.69
C SER A 202 15.28 1.83 13.41
N MET A 203 14.43 2.45 12.58
CA MET A 203 14.56 3.85 12.15
C MET A 203 13.49 4.78 12.73
N GLY A 204 12.44 4.23 13.33
CA GLY A 204 11.27 4.98 13.79
C GLY A 204 10.26 5.26 12.65
N VAL A 205 9.02 5.56 13.04
CA VAL A 205 7.89 5.73 12.12
C VAL A 205 8.13 6.87 11.13
N GLN A 206 8.52 8.05 11.62
CA GLN A 206 8.65 9.24 10.77
C GLN A 206 9.68 9.05 9.64
N ASP A 207 10.90 8.65 9.99
CA ASP A 207 11.99 8.53 9.03
C ASP A 207 11.76 7.37 8.04
N THR A 208 11.15 6.27 8.51
CA THR A 208 10.78 5.15 7.65
C THR A 208 9.77 5.60 6.58
N PHE A 209 8.70 6.28 6.95
CA PHE A 209 7.70 6.72 5.99
C PHE A 209 8.19 7.83 5.05
N ILE A 210 9.08 8.72 5.50
CA ILE A 210 9.73 9.70 4.62
C ILE A 210 10.58 8.98 3.56
N LEU A 211 11.36 7.99 3.96
CA LEU A 211 12.18 7.20 3.04
C LEU A 211 11.30 6.41 2.06
N VAL A 212 10.25 5.73 2.54
CA VAL A 212 9.32 4.99 1.68
C VAL A 212 8.57 5.94 0.73
N CYS A 213 8.21 7.15 1.17
CA CYS A 213 7.64 8.18 0.31
C CYS A 213 8.59 8.57 -0.83
N PHE A 214 9.85 8.85 -0.50
CA PHE A 214 10.87 9.20 -1.50
C PHE A 214 11.15 8.03 -2.45
N LEU A 215 11.27 6.82 -1.93
CA LEU A 215 11.49 5.61 -2.71
C LEU A 215 10.32 5.36 -3.68
N SER A 216 9.09 5.48 -3.18
CA SER A 216 7.87 5.38 -3.98
C SER A 216 7.84 6.44 -5.09
N PHE A 217 8.23 7.68 -4.78
CA PHE A 217 8.32 8.76 -5.75
C PHE A 217 9.33 8.44 -6.86
N VAL A 218 10.55 8.07 -6.49
CA VAL A 218 11.63 7.75 -7.43
C VAL A 218 11.25 6.58 -8.32
N ILE A 219 10.69 5.50 -7.76
CA ILE A 219 10.25 4.33 -8.54
C ILE A 219 9.14 4.72 -9.53
N THR A 220 8.16 5.51 -9.09
CA THR A 220 7.03 5.90 -9.95
C THR A 220 7.46 6.88 -11.06
N VAL A 221 8.37 7.81 -10.76
CA VAL A 221 8.97 8.70 -11.76
C VAL A 221 9.85 7.92 -12.73
N PHE A 222 10.63 6.95 -12.24
CA PHE A 222 11.43 6.07 -13.09
C PHE A 222 10.54 5.22 -14.01
N ALA A 223 9.40 4.74 -13.52
CA ALA A 223 8.38 4.12 -14.38
C ALA A 223 7.84 5.12 -15.41
N GLY A 224 7.64 6.39 -15.05
CA GLY A 224 7.34 7.47 -16.00
C GLY A 224 8.43 7.66 -17.08
N SER A 225 9.71 7.45 -16.75
CA SER A 225 10.81 7.52 -17.73
C SER A 225 10.73 6.44 -18.81
N PHE A 226 9.97 5.35 -18.60
CA PHE A 226 9.66 4.38 -19.67
C PHE A 226 8.82 4.99 -20.80
N ILE A 227 8.20 6.18 -20.63
CA ILE A 227 7.57 6.92 -21.74
C ILE A 227 8.59 7.22 -22.85
N ILE A 228 9.83 7.52 -22.49
CA ILE A 228 10.88 7.93 -23.44
C ILE A 228 11.63 6.71 -23.99
N TRP A 229 11.87 5.70 -23.17
CA TRP A 229 12.67 4.52 -23.53
C TRP A 229 11.85 3.27 -23.88
N GLY A 230 10.54 3.27 -23.67
CA GLY A 230 9.66 2.12 -23.90
C GLY A 230 9.78 1.54 -25.31
N LYS A 231 9.88 2.40 -26.32
CA LYS A 231 10.07 2.00 -27.73
C LYS A 231 11.35 1.18 -27.95
N LYS A 232 12.44 1.53 -27.25
CA LYS A 232 13.72 0.81 -27.36
C LYS A 232 13.64 -0.55 -26.67
N PHE A 233 13.02 -0.62 -25.49
CA PHE A 233 12.82 -1.89 -24.77
C PHE A 233 11.90 -2.84 -25.53
N ARG A 234 10.81 -2.35 -26.15
CA ARG A 234 9.95 -3.16 -27.02
C ARG A 234 10.71 -3.68 -28.25
N GLY A 235 11.60 -2.88 -28.82
CA GLY A 235 12.47 -3.33 -29.91
C GLY A 235 13.39 -4.49 -29.52
N LEU A 236 13.90 -4.47 -28.28
CA LEU A 236 14.76 -5.52 -27.74
C LEU A 236 13.99 -6.81 -27.44
N THR A 237 12.82 -6.72 -26.82
CA THR A 237 12.00 -7.89 -26.44
C THR A 237 11.27 -8.52 -27.64
N LYS A 238 11.24 -7.85 -28.79
CA LYS A 238 10.59 -8.35 -30.02
C LYS A 238 11.05 -9.75 -30.42
N MET A 239 12.35 -10.06 -30.27
CA MET A 239 12.91 -11.38 -30.62
C MET A 239 12.30 -12.50 -29.77
N ILE A 240 12.17 -12.27 -28.46
CA ILE A 240 11.61 -13.22 -27.49
C ILE A 240 10.10 -13.36 -27.70
N TYR A 241 9.42 -12.25 -27.97
CA TYR A 241 7.98 -12.26 -28.27
C TYR A 241 7.67 -13.11 -29.50
N LEU A 242 8.40 -12.91 -30.61
CA LEU A 242 8.19 -13.66 -31.84
C LEU A 242 8.45 -15.17 -31.66
N SER A 243 9.38 -15.57 -30.78
CA SER A 243 9.56 -16.99 -30.46
C SER A 243 8.37 -17.58 -29.71
N PHE A 244 7.77 -16.87 -28.75
CA PHE A 244 6.60 -17.34 -28.01
C PHE A 244 5.35 -17.46 -28.90
N VAL A 245 5.14 -16.48 -29.79
CA VAL A 245 4.03 -16.52 -30.76
C VAL A 245 4.19 -17.68 -31.75
N GLY A 246 5.44 -17.94 -32.17
CA GLY A 246 5.75 -19.06 -33.07
C GLY A 246 5.48 -20.42 -32.44
N THR A 247 5.68 -20.58 -31.12
CA THR A 247 5.34 -21.82 -30.40
C THR A 247 3.84 -22.00 -30.24
N SER A 248 3.08 -20.96 -29.89
CA SER A 248 1.62 -21.06 -29.73
C SER A 248 0.87 -21.32 -31.06
N SER A 249 1.46 -20.91 -32.18
CA SER A 249 0.89 -21.15 -33.52
C SER A 249 1.18 -22.56 -34.05
N GLY A 250 2.14 -23.28 -33.46
CA GLY A 250 2.50 -24.65 -33.84
C GLY A 250 1.73 -25.75 -33.09
N GLU A 251 0.92 -25.38 -32.10
CA GLU A 251 0.09 -26.29 -31.29
C GLU A 251 -1.37 -26.40 -31.75
N ASN A 252 -1.74 -25.79 -32.89
CA ASN A 252 -3.05 -25.93 -33.55
C ASN A 252 -2.93 -26.64 -34.90
#